data_AF-A0A6J8ASB0-F1
#
_entry.id   AF-A0A6J8ASB0-F1
#
_cell.length_a   1.000
_cell.length_b   1.000
_cell.length_c   1.000
_cell.angle_alpha   90.00
_cell.angle_beta   90.00
_cell.angle_gamma   90.00
#
_symmetry.space_group_name_H-M   'P 1'
#
loop_
_entity.id
_entity.type
_entity.pdbx_description
1 polymer ?
#
loop_
_entity_poly.entity_id
_entity_poly.type
_entity_poly.pdbx_seq_one_letter_code
_entity_poly.pdbx_strand_id
1 'polypeptide(L)'
;MLKEGLLTSVFKNKGEKNIATNYRGITVLPVLNKVIETILKVRINPAVRATQNVTRRGFTAGSGLPNEALPVEQINRETKDNNQEYELLLLDAKSSFDVVIPSHLMKWLYHTGIDDKHWTIIQSMHTNATSAVKWNNQPTQQFNVLQGVRQGGILSTDLYKLYINPLLNILETSS
;
A
#
# COMPACT_ATOMS: atom_id res chain seq x y z
N MET A 1 -8.10 -21.17 3.35
CA MET A 1 -7.42 -20.52 4.50
C MET A 1 -6.57 -19.30 4.14
N LEU A 2 -5.43 -19.39 3.42
CA LEU A 2 -4.59 -18.18 3.16
C LEU A 2 -5.22 -17.15 2.20
N LYS A 3 -6.24 -17.58 1.47
CA LYS A 3 -6.89 -16.83 0.39
C LYS A 3 -8.19 -16.15 0.81
N GLU A 4 -8.66 -16.43 2.02
CA GLU A 4 -9.91 -15.93 2.56
C GLU A 4 -9.66 -14.75 3.50
N GLY A 5 -10.50 -13.73 3.41
CA GLY A 5 -10.49 -12.57 4.30
C GLY A 5 -11.87 -12.26 4.86
N LEU A 6 -11.91 -11.64 6.05
CA LEU A 6 -13.12 -11.09 6.63
C LEU A 6 -13.03 -9.56 6.65
N LEU A 7 -13.80 -8.90 5.79
CA LEU A 7 -13.85 -7.44 5.68
C LEU A 7 -14.72 -6.87 6.79
N THR A 8 -14.13 -6.02 7.64
CA THR A 8 -14.84 -5.28 8.68
C THR A 8 -14.80 -3.80 8.37
N SER A 9 -15.96 -3.14 8.32
CA SER A 9 -16.06 -1.70 8.08
C SER A 9 -15.78 -0.90 9.35
N VAL A 10 -14.88 0.07 9.27
CA VAL A 10 -14.53 1.00 10.36
C VAL A 10 -14.88 2.42 9.93
N PHE A 11 -15.64 3.13 10.76
CA PHE A 11 -16.04 4.50 10.48
C PHE A 11 -14.83 5.46 10.53
N LYS A 12 -14.68 6.36 9.55
CA LYS A 12 -13.56 7.30 9.43
C LYS A 12 -13.63 8.46 10.43
N ASN A 13 -14.65 8.51 11.30
CA ASN A 13 -14.93 9.64 12.19
C ASN A 13 -15.09 10.98 11.44
N LYS A 14 -15.58 10.93 10.19
CA LYS A 14 -15.80 12.10 9.34
C LYS A 14 -17.07 11.90 8.51
N GLY A 15 -17.92 12.94 8.45
CA GLY A 15 -19.18 12.92 7.72
C GLY A 15 -20.28 12.11 8.40
N GLU A 16 -21.34 11.78 7.65
CA GLU A 16 -22.50 11.04 8.15
C GLU A 16 -22.27 9.51 8.14
N LYS A 17 -22.88 8.80 9.11
CA LYS A 17 -22.74 7.34 9.28
C LYS A 17 -23.54 6.50 8.29
N ASN A 18 -24.51 7.10 7.60
CA ASN A 18 -25.31 6.48 6.53
C ASN A 18 -24.56 6.43 5.18
N ILE A 19 -23.47 7.17 5.01
CA ILE A 19 -22.70 7.22 3.76
C ILE A 19 -21.61 6.13 3.78
N ALA A 20 -21.69 5.18 2.84
CA ALA A 20 -20.75 4.07 2.74
C ALA A 20 -19.27 4.51 2.53
N THR A 21 -19.03 5.60 1.81
CA THR A 21 -17.68 6.12 1.54
C THR A 21 -16.99 6.69 2.79
N ASN A 22 -17.73 6.93 3.88
CA ASN A 22 -17.20 7.35 5.17
C ASN A 22 -16.69 6.18 6.02
N TYR A 23 -16.68 4.96 5.48
CA TYR A 23 -16.09 3.78 6.11
C TYR A 23 -14.80 3.36 5.40
N ARG A 24 -13.92 2.67 6.14
CA ARG A 24 -12.76 1.93 5.62
C ARG A 24 -13.00 0.45 5.82
N GLY A 25 -12.86 -0.33 4.76
CA GLY A 25 -12.86 -1.79 4.87
C GLY A 25 -11.50 -2.28 5.35
N ILE A 26 -11.44 -2.90 6.52
CA ILE A 26 -10.23 -3.56 7.02
C ILE A 26 -10.42 -5.06 6.88
N THR A 27 -9.51 -5.71 6.16
CA THR A 27 -9.52 -7.17 6.02
C THR A 27 -8.83 -7.78 7.24
N VAL A 28 -9.60 -8.46 8.07
CA VAL A 28 -9.07 -9.27 9.17
C VAL A 28 -8.60 -10.60 8.59
N LEU A 29 -7.29 -10.81 8.66
CA LEU A 29 -6.64 -12.04 8.21
C LEU A 29 -6.47 -13.04 9.37
N PRO A 30 -6.56 -14.36 9.08
CA PRO A 30 -6.19 -15.39 10.04
C PRO A 30 -4.76 -15.18 10.58
N VAL A 31 -4.51 -15.62 11.81
CA VAL A 31 -3.18 -15.48 12.45
C VAL A 31 -2.09 -16.14 11.61
N LEU A 32 -2.39 -17.29 10.99
CA LEU A 32 -1.45 -17.99 10.12
C LEU A 32 -0.99 -17.13 8.92
N ASN A 33 -1.89 -16.35 8.32
CA ASN A 33 -1.52 -15.42 7.25
C ASN A 33 -0.53 -14.37 7.76
N LYS A 34 -0.77 -13.84 8.96
CA LYS A 34 0.12 -12.83 9.57
C LYS A 34 1.52 -13.40 9.79
N VAL A 35 1.63 -14.65 10.26
CA VAL A 35 2.92 -15.33 10.43
C VAL A 35 3.65 -15.45 9.09
N ILE A 36 2.96 -15.94 8.05
CA ILE A 36 3.55 -16.09 6.72
C ILE A 36 3.96 -14.73 6.14
N GLU A 37 3.09 -13.72 6.21
CA GLU A 37 3.38 -12.37 5.74
C GLU A 37 4.57 -11.75 6.48
N THR A 38 4.73 -12.03 7.77
CA THR A 38 5.89 -11.57 8.55
C THR A 38 7.18 -12.21 8.04
N ILE A 39 7.17 -13.52 7.79
CA ILE A 39 8.34 -14.23 7.24
C ILE A 39 8.66 -13.70 5.84
N LEU A 40 7.67 -13.60 4.96
CA LEU A 40 7.83 -13.05 3.61
C LEU A 40 8.42 -11.65 3.64
N LYS A 41 7.89 -10.77 4.50
CA LYS A 41 8.35 -9.39 4.67
C LYS A 41 9.84 -9.34 5.00
N VAL A 42 10.32 -10.18 5.91
CA VAL A 42 11.76 -10.23 6.26
C VAL A 42 12.60 -10.68 5.05
N ARG A 43 12.09 -11.63 4.27
CA ARG A 43 12.82 -12.19 3.11
C ARG A 43 12.88 -11.25 1.92
N ILE A 44 11.78 -10.55 1.61
CA ILE A 44 11.69 -9.71 0.41
C ILE A 44 12.17 -8.27 0.63
N ASN A 45 12.16 -7.79 1.88
CA ASN A 45 12.50 -6.39 2.17
C ASN A 45 13.85 -5.93 1.64
N PRO A 46 14.94 -6.71 1.70
CA PRO A 46 16.23 -6.28 1.17
C PRO A 46 16.15 -5.93 -0.33
N ALA A 47 15.53 -6.79 -1.14
CA ALA A 47 15.35 -6.57 -2.57
C ALA A 47 14.41 -5.39 -2.86
N VAL A 48 13.27 -5.32 -2.15
CA VAL A 48 12.31 -4.21 -2.30
C VAL A 48 12.97 -2.86 -1.97
N ARG A 49 13.73 -2.79 -0.87
CA ARG A 49 14.43 -1.57 -0.45
C ARG A 49 15.53 -1.15 -1.42
N ALA A 50 16.27 -2.10 -1.98
CA ALA A 50 17.32 -1.80 -2.96
C ALA A 50 16.77 -1.12 -4.22
N THR A 51 15.52 -1.41 -4.59
CA THR A 51 14.85 -0.80 -5.75
C THR A 51 13.98 0.42 -5.40
N GLN A 52 13.87 0.75 -4.12
CA GLN A 52 12.97 1.80 -3.66
C GLN A 52 13.52 3.17 -4.06
N ASN A 53 12.64 4.01 -4.61
CA ASN A 53 12.94 5.38 -4.93
C ASN A 53 13.43 6.17 -3.69
N VAL A 54 14.46 6.99 -3.86
CA VAL A 54 15.14 7.72 -2.77
C VAL A 54 14.32 8.88 -2.20
N THR A 55 13.43 9.50 -2.99
CA THR A 55 12.55 10.56 -2.49
C THR A 55 11.39 10.00 -1.66
N ARG A 56 11.19 8.67 -1.64
CA ARG A 56 10.17 8.05 -0.78
C ARG A 56 10.57 7.96 0.68
N ARG A 57 9.84 8.75 1.47
CA ARG A 57 9.92 8.74 2.93
C ARG A 57 8.70 8.04 3.58
N GLY A 58 7.57 7.89 2.89
CA GLY A 58 6.38 7.22 3.43
C GLY A 58 6.59 5.74 3.76
N PHE A 59 6.27 5.35 5.00
CA PHE A 59 6.31 3.97 5.51
C PHE A 59 7.69 3.29 5.45
N THR A 60 8.78 4.03 5.25
CA THR A 60 10.15 3.50 5.29
C THR A 60 10.65 3.44 6.74
N ALA A 61 11.48 2.44 7.09
CA ALA A 61 12.06 2.41 8.43
C ALA A 61 13.07 3.56 8.57
N GLY A 62 12.93 4.39 9.61
CA GLY A 62 13.81 5.55 9.85
C GLY A 62 13.31 6.89 9.29
N SER A 63 12.19 6.90 8.56
CA SER A 63 11.52 8.12 8.14
C SER A 63 10.27 8.38 8.98
N GLY A 64 10.30 9.47 9.75
CA GLY A 64 9.13 9.98 10.47
C GLY A 64 8.46 11.13 9.73
N LEU A 65 7.25 11.50 10.17
CA LEU A 65 6.50 12.67 9.70
C LEU A 65 7.35 13.96 9.60
N PRO A 66 8.22 14.30 10.58
CA PRO A 66 9.08 15.47 10.46
C PRO A 66 9.99 15.40 9.24
N ASN A 67 10.54 14.22 8.93
CA ASN A 67 11.43 14.03 7.78
C ASN A 67 10.70 14.20 6.44
N GLU A 68 9.37 14.15 6.39
CA GLU A 68 8.56 14.36 5.18
C GLU A 68 8.23 15.84 4.94
N ALA A 69 8.05 16.63 6.00
CA ALA A 69 7.71 18.06 5.89
C ALA A 69 8.92 18.95 5.60
N LEU A 70 10.11 18.55 6.07
CA LEU A 70 11.35 19.33 5.95
C LEU A 70 11.68 19.81 4.52
N PRO A 71 11.54 18.99 3.45
CA PRO A 71 11.84 19.45 2.09
C PRO A 71 10.95 20.61 1.64
N VAL A 72 9.64 20.54 1.95
CA VAL A 72 8.69 21.60 1.58
C VAL A 72 8.99 22.88 2.36
N GLU A 73 9.32 22.77 3.65
CA GLU A 73 9.75 23.92 4.45
C GLU A 73 11.05 24.55 3.93
N GLN A 74 11.98 23.73 3.45
CA GLN A 74 13.25 24.19 2.90
C GLN A 74 13.04 24.93 1.57
N ILE A 75 12.27 24.36 0.63
CA ILE A 75 11.89 25.03 -0.61
C ILE A 75 11.23 26.38 -0.30
N ASN A 76 10.29 26.39 0.65
CA ASN A 76 9.58 27.62 1.03
C ASN A 76 10.48 28.70 1.64
N ARG A 77 11.58 28.33 2.31
CA ARG A 77 12.59 29.29 2.80
C ARG A 77 13.44 29.81 1.65
N GLU A 78 13.97 28.92 0.82
CA GLU A 78 14.85 29.28 -0.31
C GLU A 78 14.12 30.18 -1.32
N THR A 79 12.85 29.93 -1.62
CA THR A 79 12.07 30.77 -2.53
C THR A 79 11.79 32.15 -1.94
N LYS A 80 11.57 32.25 -0.62
CA LYS A 80 11.41 33.54 0.06
C LYS A 80 12.71 34.34 0.06
N ASP A 81 13.84 33.70 0.37
CA ASP A 81 15.14 34.37 0.43
C ASP A 81 15.59 34.87 -0.96
N ASN A 82 15.26 34.12 -2.02
CA ASN A 82 15.60 34.47 -3.40
C ASN A 82 14.50 35.28 -4.13
N ASN A 83 13.40 35.63 -3.44
CA ASN A 83 12.24 36.32 -4.01
C ASN A 83 11.70 35.66 -5.30
N GLN A 84 11.64 34.32 -5.27
CA GLN A 84 11.13 33.47 -6.34
C GLN A 84 9.74 32.93 -5.98
N GLU A 85 8.94 32.64 -7.01
CA GLU A 85 7.66 31.97 -6.86
C GLU A 85 7.78 30.48 -7.20
N TYR A 86 6.96 29.64 -6.55
CA TYR A 86 6.85 28.22 -6.88
C TYR A 86 5.39 27.78 -6.79
N GLU A 87 5.06 26.75 -7.57
CA GLU A 87 3.77 26.07 -7.52
C GLU A 87 3.93 24.71 -6.83
N LEU A 88 3.01 24.37 -5.93
CA LEU A 88 3.00 23.08 -5.22
C LEU A 88 1.80 22.26 -5.66
N LEU A 89 2.05 21.16 -6.37
CA LEU A 89 1.04 20.17 -6.73
C LEU A 89 1.01 19.04 -5.70
N LEU A 90 -0.12 18.89 -5.00
CA LEU A 90 -0.35 17.80 -4.05
C LEU A 90 -1.26 16.74 -4.69
N LEU A 91 -0.78 15.49 -4.74
CA LEU A 91 -1.51 14.35 -5.27
C LEU A 91 -1.95 13.42 -4.15
N ASP A 92 -3.26 13.20 -4.01
CA ASP A 92 -3.82 12.22 -3.06
C ASP A 92 -4.35 10.98 -3.79
N ALA A 93 -3.82 9.81 -3.44
CA ALA A 93 -4.23 8.54 -4.01
C ALA A 93 -5.47 8.01 -3.29
N LYS A 94 -6.66 8.26 -3.87
CA LYS A 94 -7.92 7.72 -3.35
C LYS A 94 -7.88 6.19 -3.31
N SER A 95 -8.17 5.60 -2.14
CA SER A 95 -8.30 4.14 -1.98
C SER A 95 -7.08 3.36 -2.51
N SER A 96 -5.89 3.85 -2.18
CA SER A 96 -4.60 3.32 -2.65
C SER A 96 -4.43 1.80 -2.57
N PHE A 97 -4.90 1.17 -1.50
CA PHE A 97 -4.83 -0.29 -1.37
C PHE A 97 -5.83 -1.04 -2.24
N ASP A 98 -6.97 -0.45 -2.58
CA ASP A 98 -8.05 -1.12 -3.33
C ASP A 98 -7.78 -1.15 -4.84
N VAL A 99 -6.91 -0.26 -5.35
CA VAL A 99 -6.66 -0.07 -6.79
C VAL A 99 -5.47 -0.87 -7.34
N VAL A 100 -4.80 -1.66 -6.51
CA VAL A 100 -3.62 -2.44 -6.93
C VAL A 100 -4.03 -3.57 -7.86
N ILE A 101 -3.51 -3.58 -9.09
CA ILE A 101 -3.75 -4.66 -10.04
C ILE A 101 -2.76 -5.80 -9.78
N PRO A 102 -3.21 -7.03 -9.41
CA PRO A 102 -2.31 -8.11 -9.03
C PRO A 102 -1.30 -8.50 -10.11
N SER A 103 -1.71 -8.53 -11.39
CA SER A 103 -0.81 -8.87 -12.50
C SER A 103 0.35 -7.88 -12.65
N HIS A 104 0.09 -6.58 -12.47
CA HIS A 104 1.12 -5.54 -12.47
C HIS A 104 2.00 -5.62 -11.23
N LEU A 105 1.41 -5.82 -10.05
CA LEU A 105 2.17 -6.04 -8.82
C LEU A 105 3.18 -7.18 -8.95
N MET A 106 2.77 -8.31 -9.53
CA MET A 106 3.65 -9.46 -9.72
C MET A 106 4.79 -9.18 -10.70
N LYS A 107 4.55 -8.38 -11.76
CA LYS A 107 5.62 -7.94 -12.68
C LYS A 107 6.65 -7.07 -11.94
N TRP A 108 6.20 -6.10 -11.16
CA TRP A 108 7.11 -5.24 -10.39
C TRP A 108 7.89 -6.03 -9.35
N LEU A 109 7.27 -7.02 -8.70
CA LEU A 109 7.94 -7.89 -7.75
C LEU A 109 9.07 -8.68 -8.43
N TYR A 110 8.81 -9.22 -9.63
CA TYR A 110 9.82 -9.90 -10.43
C TYR A 110 11.00 -8.97 -10.77
N HIS A 111 10.73 -7.73 -11.16
CA HIS A 111 11.77 -6.74 -11.48
C HIS A 111 12.67 -6.36 -10.29
N THR A 112 12.26 -6.63 -9.05
CA THR A 112 13.14 -6.47 -7.89
C THR A 112 14.15 -7.61 -7.70
N GLY A 113 14.11 -8.65 -8.55
CA GLY A 113 14.91 -9.86 -8.41
C GLY A 113 14.27 -10.92 -7.50
N ILE A 114 12.99 -10.77 -7.16
CA ILE A 114 12.22 -11.78 -6.43
C ILE A 114 11.46 -12.61 -7.47
N ASP A 115 12.05 -13.69 -7.94
CA ASP A 115 11.52 -14.60 -8.97
C ASP A 115 11.39 -16.05 -8.49
N ASP A 116 11.63 -16.28 -7.20
CA ASP A 116 11.69 -17.59 -6.58
C ASP A 116 10.36 -18.00 -5.91
N LYS A 117 10.43 -18.95 -4.98
CA LYS A 117 9.27 -19.42 -4.19
C LYS A 117 8.52 -18.29 -3.48
N HIS A 118 9.18 -17.19 -3.10
CA HIS A 118 8.50 -16.08 -2.43
C HIS A 118 7.54 -15.38 -3.40
N TRP A 119 7.94 -15.23 -4.67
CA TRP A 119 7.08 -14.72 -5.74
C TRP A 119 5.85 -15.61 -5.92
N THR A 120 6.03 -16.94 -6.01
CA THR A 120 4.92 -17.89 -6.17
C THR A 120 3.94 -17.86 -4.99
N ILE A 121 4.44 -17.74 -3.76
CA ILE A 121 3.59 -17.65 -2.56
C ILE A 121 2.77 -16.36 -2.62
N ILE A 122 3.40 -15.20 -2.90
CA ILE A 122 2.72 -13.91 -2.98
C ILE A 122 1.68 -13.92 -4.11
N GLN A 123 1.99 -14.50 -5.27
CA GLN A 123 1.04 -14.69 -6.35
C GLN A 123 -0.17 -15.51 -5.88
N SER A 124 0.07 -16.68 -5.29
CA SER A 124 -0.99 -17.58 -4.82
C SER A 124 -1.89 -16.93 -3.76
N MET A 125 -1.35 -16.04 -2.93
CA MET A 125 -2.15 -15.29 -1.94
C MET A 125 -3.18 -14.34 -2.58
N HIS A 126 -2.92 -13.84 -3.78
CA HIS A 126 -3.80 -12.93 -4.52
C HIS A 126 -4.67 -13.67 -5.56
N THR A 127 -4.20 -14.78 -6.13
CA THR A 127 -4.96 -15.58 -7.10
C THR A 127 -6.14 -16.30 -6.46
N ASN A 128 -7.34 -16.07 -6.99
CA ASN A 128 -8.61 -16.62 -6.49
C ASN A 128 -8.83 -16.32 -4.99
N ALA A 129 -8.37 -15.14 -4.55
CA ALA A 129 -8.65 -14.65 -3.22
C ALA A 129 -10.15 -14.37 -3.07
N THR A 130 -10.71 -14.72 -1.92
CA THR A 130 -12.10 -14.44 -1.58
C THR A 130 -12.18 -13.62 -0.30
N SER A 131 -13.26 -12.86 -0.15
CA SER A 131 -13.57 -12.15 1.08
C SER A 131 -15.06 -12.24 1.38
N ALA A 132 -15.42 -12.17 2.65
CA ALA A 132 -16.79 -11.94 3.10
C ALA A 132 -16.85 -10.62 3.88
N VAL A 133 -18.00 -9.95 3.91
CA VAL A 133 -18.22 -8.78 4.76
C VAL A 133 -18.72 -9.24 6.12
N LYS A 134 -18.23 -8.65 7.21
CA LYS A 134 -18.76 -8.86 8.55
C LYS A 134 -19.95 -7.92 8.76
N TRP A 135 -21.15 -8.50 8.88
CA TRP A 135 -22.39 -7.78 9.15
C TRP A 135 -23.09 -8.38 10.38
N ASN A 136 -23.45 -7.57 11.38
CA ASN A 136 -24.06 -8.05 12.63
C ASN A 136 -23.31 -9.23 13.27
N ASN A 137 -21.98 -9.14 13.30
CA ASN A 137 -21.08 -10.18 13.82
C ASN A 137 -21.09 -11.52 13.07
N GLN A 138 -21.75 -11.60 11.91
CA GLN A 138 -21.79 -12.76 11.03
C GLN A 138 -21.13 -12.45 9.66
N PRO A 139 -20.46 -13.42 9.03
CA PRO A 139 -19.95 -13.25 7.68
C PRO A 139 -21.11 -13.32 6.66
N THR A 140 -21.08 -12.44 5.66
CA THR A 140 -21.95 -12.52 4.48
C THR A 140 -21.48 -13.61 3.52
N GLN A 141 -22.20 -13.77 2.40
CA GLN A 141 -21.72 -14.54 1.27
C GLN A 141 -20.32 -14.06 0.82
N GLN A 142 -19.47 -15.03 0.47
CA GLN A 142 -18.13 -14.76 -0.07
C GLN A 142 -18.20 -14.22 -1.49
N PHE A 143 -17.27 -13.33 -1.82
CA PHE A 143 -17.06 -12.80 -3.16
C PHE A 143 -15.58 -12.84 -3.52
N ASN A 144 -15.28 -12.85 -4.82
CA ASN A 144 -13.92 -12.86 -5.33
C ASN A 144 -13.28 -11.47 -5.22
N VAL A 145 -12.05 -11.42 -4.72
CA VAL A 145 -11.21 -10.22 -4.68
C VAL A 145 -10.38 -10.19 -5.95
N LEU A 146 -10.74 -9.30 -6.87
CA LEU A 146 -10.10 -9.20 -8.19
C LEU A 146 -8.94 -8.19 -8.23
N GLN A 147 -8.97 -7.21 -7.33
CA GLN A 147 -7.99 -6.16 -7.23
C GLN A 147 -7.77 -5.75 -5.77
N GLY A 148 -6.66 -5.06 -5.57
CA GLY A 148 -6.23 -4.52 -4.31
C GLY A 148 -5.28 -5.43 -3.53
N VAL A 149 -4.60 -4.81 -2.56
CA VAL A 149 -3.90 -5.49 -1.48
C VAL A 149 -4.74 -5.37 -0.21
N ARG A 150 -4.69 -6.37 0.64
CA ARG A 150 -5.61 -6.47 1.79
C ARG A 150 -5.28 -5.43 2.85
N GLN A 151 -6.15 -4.45 3.08
CA GLN A 151 -5.93 -3.44 4.11
C GLN A 151 -5.89 -4.10 5.50
N GLY A 152 -4.76 -3.99 6.20
CA GLY A 152 -4.50 -4.68 7.48
C GLY A 152 -3.58 -5.91 7.38
N GLY A 153 -3.16 -6.29 6.16
CA GLY A 153 -2.06 -7.22 5.94
C GLY A 153 -0.70 -6.60 6.29
N ILE A 154 0.21 -7.42 6.80
CA ILE A 154 1.57 -7.03 7.21
C ILE A 154 2.42 -6.69 5.97
N LEU A 155 2.18 -7.39 4.85
CA LEU A 155 2.89 -7.21 3.60
C LEU A 155 2.26 -6.14 2.69
N SER A 156 1.00 -5.79 2.93
CA SER A 156 0.20 -4.94 2.02
C SER A 156 0.82 -3.57 1.77
N THR A 157 1.37 -2.93 2.79
CA THR A 157 2.06 -1.64 2.65
C THR A 157 3.31 -1.74 1.79
N ASP A 158 4.10 -2.81 1.95
CA ASP A 158 5.34 -2.99 1.18
C ASP A 158 5.04 -3.34 -0.28
N LEU A 159 4.00 -4.15 -0.54
CA LEU A 159 3.51 -4.42 -1.89
C LEU A 159 2.95 -3.16 -2.56
N TYR A 160 2.23 -2.32 -1.83
CA TYR A 160 1.74 -1.05 -2.36
C TYR A 160 2.91 -0.12 -2.73
N LYS A 161 3.92 0.02 -1.86
CA LYS A 161 5.12 0.80 -2.19
C LYS A 161 5.74 0.32 -3.48
N LEU A 162 5.97 -0.98 -3.60
CA LEU A 162 6.52 -1.56 -4.82
C LEU A 162 5.69 -1.18 -6.05
N TYR A 163 4.37 -1.31 -5.96
CA TYR A 163 3.44 -1.02 -7.05
C TYR A 163 3.51 0.44 -7.53
N ILE A 164 3.61 1.40 -6.61
CA ILE A 164 3.60 2.83 -6.93
C ILE A 164 5.02 3.41 -7.13
N ASN A 165 6.08 2.60 -6.98
CA ASN A 165 7.48 3.02 -7.16
C ASN A 165 7.81 3.52 -8.58
N PRO A 166 7.38 2.84 -9.67
CA PRO A 166 7.68 3.25 -11.03
C PRO A 166 7.13 4.63 -11.39
N LEU A 167 5.94 4.97 -10.88
CA LEU A 167 5.35 6.28 -11.07
C LEU A 167 6.27 7.38 -10.51
N LEU A 168 6.85 7.16 -9.33
CA LEU A 168 7.74 8.16 -8.72
C LEU A 168 9.05 8.30 -9.50
N ASN A 169 9.61 7.20 -9.99
CA ASN A 169 10.79 7.27 -10.85
C ASN A 169 10.52 8.11 -12.11
N ILE A 170 9.34 7.95 -12.72
CA ILE A 170 8.94 8.75 -13.90
C ILE A 170 8.86 10.24 -13.54
N LEU A 171 8.22 10.57 -12.42
CA LEU A 171 8.08 11.95 -11.96
C LEU A 171 9.42 12.63 -11.69
N GLU A 172 10.39 11.90 -11.14
CA GLU A 172 11.75 12.42 -10.95
C GLU A 172 12.48 12.65 -12.28
N THR A 173 12.38 11.72 -13.23
CA THR A 173 13.07 11.85 -14.53
C THR A 173 12.45 12.89 -15.46
N SER A 174 11.22 13.33 -15.17
CA SER A 174 10.48 14.32 -15.96
C SER A 174 10.64 15.75 -15.41
N SER A 175 11.40 15.91 -14.31
CA SER A 175 11.76 17.20 -13.68
C SER A 175 13.17 17.61 -14.09
#